data_AF-A0A1G7WMW5-F1
#
_entry.id   AF-A0A1G7WMW5-F1
#
_cell.length_a   1.000
_cell.length_b   1.000
_cell.length_c   1.000
_cell.angle_alpha   90.00
_cell.angle_beta   90.00
_cell.angle_gamma   90.00
#
_symmetry.space_group_name_H-M   'P 1'
#
loop_
_entity.id
_entity.type
_entity.pdbx_description
1 polymer ?
#
loop_
_entity_poly.entity_id
_entity_poly.type
_entity_poly.pdbx_seq_one_letter_code
_entity_poly.pdbx_strand_id
1 'polypeptide(L)'
;KALIASLTAQGFPVLDLTDNELAKLHLRHMVGGHSERVSDEVVFRFEFPERPGALFNFLNKLGGKWNISMFHYRNHGAADGRVVAGLVVPEDERHLVPKALAEIGYPYWDETNNPAYKLFLG
;
A
#
# COMPACT_ATOMS: atom_id res chain seq x y z
N LYS A 1 -17.74 19.38 -0.66
CA LYS A 1 -18.88 18.42 -0.74
C LYS A 1 -19.93 18.75 -1.82
N ALA A 2 -20.12 20.01 -2.23
CA ALA A 2 -21.11 20.38 -3.26
C ALA A 2 -20.91 19.66 -4.61
N LEU A 3 -19.66 19.43 -5.04
CA LEU A 3 -19.34 18.70 -6.27
C LEU A 3 -19.83 17.24 -6.22
N ILE A 4 -19.52 16.52 -5.14
CA ILE A 4 -19.92 15.11 -4.96
C ILE A 4 -21.44 14.96 -4.99
N ALA A 5 -22.14 15.85 -4.29
CA ALA A 5 -23.60 15.86 -4.28
C ALA A 5 -24.20 16.11 -5.68
N SER A 6 -23.62 17.05 -6.44
CA SER A 6 -24.04 17.35 -7.81
C SER A 6 -23.86 16.16 -8.76
N LEU A 7 -22.71 15.48 -8.68
CA LEU A 7 -22.43 14.29 -9.50
C LEU A 7 -23.38 13.13 -9.16
N THR A 8 -23.59 12.89 -7.86
CA THR A 8 -24.50 11.83 -7.39
C THR A 8 -25.95 12.10 -7.81
N ALA A 9 -26.41 13.36 -7.72
CA ALA A 9 -27.75 13.75 -8.16
C ALA A 9 -27.99 13.56 -9.66
N GLN A 10 -26.92 13.60 -10.46
CA GLN A 10 -26.95 13.31 -11.89
C GLN A 10 -26.78 11.81 -12.20
N GLY A 11 -26.74 10.94 -11.18
CA GLY A 11 -26.63 9.49 -11.34
C GLY A 11 -25.21 8.98 -11.56
N PHE A 12 -24.18 9.81 -11.39
CA PHE A 12 -22.80 9.36 -11.48
C PHE A 12 -22.36 8.73 -10.14
N PRO A 13 -21.82 7.50 -10.14
CA PRO A 13 -21.22 6.93 -8.94
C PRO A 13 -19.95 7.71 -8.58
N VAL A 14 -19.81 8.06 -7.30
CA VAL A 14 -18.65 8.82 -6.80
C VAL A 14 -18.04 8.10 -5.61
N LEU A 15 -16.72 7.93 -5.65
CA LEU A 15 -15.92 7.50 -4.51
C LEU A 15 -15.09 8.69 -4.03
N ASP A 16 -15.31 9.14 -2.78
CA ASP A 16 -14.51 10.22 -2.19
C ASP A 16 -13.20 9.67 -1.62
N LEU A 17 -12.07 10.12 -2.19
CA LEU A 17 -10.73 9.72 -1.79
C LEU A 17 -9.97 10.84 -1.08
N THR A 18 -10.66 11.91 -0.66
CA THR A 18 -10.05 13.11 -0.04
C THR A 18 -9.15 12.75 1.14
N ASP A 19 -9.59 11.82 1.98
CA ASP A 19 -8.85 11.39 3.18
C ASP A 19 -8.10 10.07 2.99
N ASN A 20 -7.96 9.59 1.75
CA ASN A 20 -7.27 8.34 1.45
C ASN A 20 -5.76 8.57 1.27
N GLU A 21 -4.99 8.29 2.33
CA GLU A 21 -3.53 8.49 2.33
C GLU A 21 -2.81 7.62 1.29
N LEU A 22 -3.24 6.37 1.09
CA LEU A 22 -2.69 5.49 0.07
C LEU A 22 -2.82 6.12 -1.33
N ALA A 23 -4.01 6.64 -1.67
CA ALA A 23 -4.27 7.30 -2.94
C ALA A 23 -3.43 8.57 -3.11
N LYS A 24 -3.37 9.41 -2.07
CA LYS A 24 -2.68 10.71 -2.10
C LYS A 24 -1.16 10.57 -2.17
N LEU A 25 -0.58 9.61 -1.46
CA LEU A 25 0.87 9.52 -1.28
C LEU A 25 1.53 8.56 -2.28
N HIS A 26 0.84 7.47 -2.63
CA HIS A 26 1.40 6.39 -3.44
C HIS A 26 0.70 6.27 -4.80
N LEU A 27 -0.58 5.89 -4.84
CA LEU A 27 -1.22 5.43 -6.08
C LEU A 27 -1.15 6.44 -7.23
N ARG A 28 -1.38 7.74 -6.96
CA ARG A 28 -1.31 8.80 -8.00
C ARG A 28 0.07 8.98 -8.65
N HIS A 29 1.10 8.35 -8.11
CA HIS A 29 2.49 8.41 -8.60
C HIS A 29 2.99 7.06 -9.13
N MET A 30 2.21 6.00 -8.95
CA MET A 30 2.56 4.68 -9.42
C MET A 30 2.16 4.55 -10.89
N VAL A 31 3.06 3.97 -11.67
CA VAL A 31 2.76 3.52 -13.04
C VAL A 31 2.46 2.03 -12.94
N GLY A 32 1.27 1.63 -13.39
CA GLY A 32 0.80 0.25 -13.26
C GLY A 32 -0.68 0.11 -13.59
N GLY A 33 -1.27 -0.98 -13.12
CA GLY A 33 -2.67 -1.33 -13.28
C GLY A 33 -2.94 -2.73 -12.71
N HIS A 34 -4.18 -3.19 -12.85
CA HIS A 34 -4.58 -4.55 -12.45
C HIS A 34 -3.70 -5.63 -13.08
N SER A 35 -3.35 -6.64 -12.28
CA SER A 35 -2.56 -7.80 -12.73
C SER A 35 -3.33 -9.09 -12.52
N GLU A 36 -3.76 -9.75 -13.60
CA GLU A 36 -4.43 -11.05 -13.55
C GLU A 36 -3.54 -12.20 -13.04
N ARG A 37 -2.22 -11.97 -12.98
CA ARG A 37 -1.23 -12.99 -12.60
C ARG A 37 -0.88 -12.97 -11.12
N VAL A 38 -1.39 -11.99 -10.38
CA VAL A 38 -1.13 -11.83 -8.95
C VAL A 38 -2.42 -12.20 -8.21
N SER A 39 -2.46 -13.41 -7.67
CA SER A 39 -3.48 -13.83 -6.70
C SER A 39 -2.95 -13.66 -5.29
N ASP A 40 -3.84 -13.54 -4.31
CA ASP A 40 -3.50 -13.54 -2.88
C ASP A 40 -2.53 -12.43 -2.45
N GLU A 41 -2.62 -11.27 -3.11
CA GLU A 41 -1.88 -10.08 -2.71
C GLU A 41 -2.44 -9.50 -1.41
N VAL A 42 -1.54 -9.26 -0.46
CA VAL A 42 -1.80 -8.43 0.71
C VAL A 42 -0.97 -7.16 0.60
N VAL A 43 -1.57 -6.03 0.93
CA VAL A 43 -0.97 -4.71 0.71
C VAL A 43 -0.77 -4.02 2.05
N PHE A 44 0.45 -3.58 2.29
CA PHE A 44 0.83 -2.87 3.51
C PHE A 44 1.48 -1.54 3.19
N ARG A 45 1.09 -0.52 3.94
CA ARG A 45 1.80 0.77 4.00
C ARG A 45 2.67 0.79 5.26
N PHE A 46 3.88 1.31 5.14
CA PHE A 46 4.86 1.42 6.21
C PHE A 46 5.39 2.84 6.34
N GLU A 47 5.76 3.20 7.56
CA GLU A 47 6.51 4.41 7.86
C GLU A 47 7.77 4.05 8.66
N PHE A 48 8.92 4.54 8.24
CA PHE A 48 10.18 4.32 8.96
C PHE A 48 11.04 5.58 9.00
N PRO A 49 11.85 5.76 10.05
CA PRO A 49 12.75 6.90 10.13
C PRO A 49 13.77 6.83 8.99
N GLU A 50 13.82 7.89 8.21
CA GLU A 50 14.71 8.02 7.07
C GLU A 50 16.15 8.23 7.54
N ARG A 51 17.04 7.34 7.09
CA ARG A 51 18.48 7.40 7.38
C ARG A 51 19.23 6.64 6.29
N PRO A 52 20.54 6.90 6.10
CA PRO A 52 21.34 6.14 5.13
C PRO A 52 21.15 4.62 5.30
N GLY A 53 20.72 3.95 4.23
CA GLY A 53 20.48 2.50 4.22
C GLY A 53 19.14 2.03 4.78
N ALA A 54 18.23 2.92 5.20
CA ALA A 54 16.93 2.54 5.78
C ALA A 54 16.09 1.68 4.84
N LEU A 55 15.96 2.08 3.57
CA LEU A 55 15.22 1.33 2.55
C LEU A 55 15.81 -0.07 2.31
N PHE A 56 17.14 -0.18 2.20
CA PHE A 56 17.80 -1.47 2.02
C PHE A 56 17.57 -2.39 3.22
N ASN A 57 17.70 -1.87 4.44
CA ASN A 57 17.41 -2.63 5.67
C ASN A 57 15.94 -3.05 5.74
N PHE A 58 15.02 -2.21 5.28
CA PHE A 58 13.60 -2.55 5.18
C PHE A 58 13.37 -3.70 4.20
N LEU A 59 13.92 -3.62 2.99
CA LEU A 59 13.80 -4.67 1.98
C LEU A 59 14.41 -6.00 2.44
N ASN A 60 15.54 -5.98 3.15
CA ASN A 60 16.13 -7.20 3.72
C ASN A 60 15.24 -7.87 4.77
N LYS A 61 14.48 -7.09 5.54
CA LYS A 61 13.50 -7.62 6.50
C LYS A 61 12.23 -8.14 5.81
N LEU A 62 11.79 -7.46 4.74
CA LEU A 62 10.55 -7.77 4.03
C LEU A 62 10.71 -8.94 3.03
N GLY A 63 11.76 -8.94 2.22
CA GLY A 63 11.94 -9.82 1.06
C GLY A 63 12.42 -11.24 1.38
N GLY A 64 12.37 -11.66 2.65
CA GLY A 64 12.90 -12.96 3.08
C GLY A 64 11.93 -14.14 2.98
N LYS A 65 10.61 -13.89 2.83
CA LYS A 65 9.56 -14.94 2.89
C LYS A 65 8.63 -14.95 1.68
N TRP A 66 8.19 -13.78 1.24
CA TRP A 66 7.18 -13.65 0.18
C TRP A 66 7.66 -12.78 -0.95
N ASN A 67 7.12 -13.02 -2.14
CA ASN A 67 7.41 -12.22 -3.32
C ASN A 67 6.79 -10.84 -3.18
N ILE A 68 7.57 -9.80 -3.45
CA ILE A 68 7.09 -8.42 -3.56
C ILE A 68 6.54 -8.22 -4.97
N SER A 69 5.21 -8.16 -5.10
CA SER A 69 4.50 -7.94 -6.37
C SER A 69 4.37 -6.46 -6.72
N MET A 70 4.34 -5.59 -5.71
CA MET A 70 4.19 -4.15 -5.87
C MET A 70 5.08 -3.42 -4.87
N PHE A 71 5.74 -2.33 -5.29
CA PHE A 71 6.56 -1.52 -4.40
C PHE A 71 6.57 -0.05 -4.82
N HIS A 72 6.28 0.85 -3.88
CA HIS A 72 6.43 2.28 -4.07
C HIS A 72 6.98 2.95 -2.81
N TYR A 73 8.16 3.55 -2.94
CA TYR A 73 8.83 4.32 -1.89
C TYR A 73 8.79 5.81 -2.21
N ARG A 74 8.55 6.62 -1.18
CA ARG A 74 8.67 8.07 -1.28
C ARG A 74 9.34 8.65 -0.04
N ASN A 75 10.39 9.42 -0.28
CA ASN A 75 10.95 10.33 0.69
C ASN A 75 10.16 11.64 0.66
N HIS A 76 9.53 12.03 1.77
CA HIS A 76 8.75 13.27 1.85
C HIS A 76 9.55 14.46 2.42
N GLY A 77 10.89 14.42 2.36
CA GLY A 77 11.76 15.50 2.87
C GLY A 77 11.65 15.75 4.38
N ALA A 78 10.88 14.94 5.08
CA ALA A 78 10.78 14.87 6.53
C ALA A 78 11.67 13.72 7.05
N ALA A 79 11.78 13.62 8.37
CA ALA A 79 12.58 12.58 9.03
C ALA A 79 12.06 11.14 8.79
N ASP A 80 10.96 10.95 8.07
CA ASP A 80 10.30 9.66 7.86
C ASP A 80 10.10 9.34 6.37
N GLY A 81 10.51 8.14 5.97
CA GLY A 81 10.25 7.54 4.67
C GLY A 81 8.94 6.75 4.68
N ARG A 82 8.21 6.78 3.56
CA ARG A 82 6.94 6.04 3.40
C ARG A 82 7.08 5.00 2.31
N VAL A 83 6.58 3.79 2.58
CA VAL A 83 6.56 2.68 1.63
C VAL A 83 5.16 2.10 1.53
N VAL A 84 4.76 1.71 0.33
CA VAL A 84 3.70 0.74 0.09
C VAL A 84 4.31 -0.47 -0.59
N ALA A 85 3.97 -1.64 -0.08
CA ALA A 85 4.39 -2.92 -0.64
C ALA A 85 3.19 -3.88 -0.76
N GLY A 86 3.06 -4.51 -1.91
CA GLY A 86 2.22 -5.67 -2.13
C GLY A 86 3.05 -6.94 -2.00
N LEU A 87 2.55 -7.92 -1.26
CA LEU A 87 3.17 -9.21 -1.05
C LEU A 87 2.23 -10.31 -1.52
N VAL A 88 2.75 -11.27 -2.28
CA VAL A 88 2.02 -12.49 -2.62
C VAL A 88 2.15 -13.47 -1.47
N VAL A 89 1.07 -13.63 -0.69
CA VAL A 89 1.05 -14.49 0.49
C VAL A 89 0.01 -15.60 0.30
N PRO A 90 0.46 -16.85 0.10
CA PRO A 90 -0.43 -18.01 0.03
C PRO A 90 -1.40 -18.04 1.22
N GLU A 91 -2.64 -18.48 0.98
CA GLU A 91 -3.69 -18.46 2.00
C GLU A 91 -3.31 -19.25 3.26
N ASP A 92 -2.63 -20.39 3.10
CA ASP A 92 -2.12 -21.23 4.17
C ASP A 92 -0.99 -20.57 4.98
N GLU A 93 -0.31 -19.56 4.44
CA GLU A 93 0.76 -18.82 5.11
C GLU A 93 0.32 -17.48 5.70
N ARG A 94 -0.90 -17.00 5.43
CA ARG A 94 -1.39 -15.69 5.93
C ARG A 94 -1.31 -15.54 7.45
N HIS A 95 -1.43 -16.64 8.18
CA HIS A 95 -1.29 -16.67 9.64
C HIS A 95 0.11 -16.25 10.14
N LEU A 96 1.14 -16.28 9.29
CA LEU A 96 2.51 -15.87 9.59
C LEU A 96 2.75 -14.37 9.42
N VAL A 97 1.87 -13.67 8.69
CA VAL A 97 2.03 -12.24 8.35
C VAL A 97 2.16 -11.35 9.60
N PRO A 98 1.30 -11.48 10.63
CA PRO A 98 1.42 -10.63 11.82
C PRO A 98 2.79 -10.74 12.51
N LYS A 99 3.35 -11.96 12.56
CA LYS A 99 4.68 -12.20 13.13
C LYS A 99 5.77 -11.53 12.30
N ALA A 100 5.71 -11.65 10.97
CA ALA A 100 6.67 -11.01 10.08
C ALA A 100 6.64 -9.48 10.19
N LEU A 101 5.45 -8.88 10.26
CA LEU A 101 5.29 -7.44 10.44
C LEU A 101 5.83 -6.96 11.81
N ALA A 102 5.64 -7.75 12.87
CA ALA A 102 6.22 -7.47 14.18
C ALA A 102 7.77 -7.51 14.16
N GLU A 103 8.36 -8.47 13.44
CA GLU A 103 9.83 -8.57 13.26
C GLU A 103 10.41 -7.39 12.46
N ILE A 104 9.64 -6.85 11.50
CA ILE A 104 10.03 -5.65 10.76
C ILE A 104 10.17 -4.46 11.72
N GLY A 105 9.21 -4.31 12.65
CA GLY A 105 9.28 -3.37 13.77
C GLY A 105 9.01 -1.91 13.40
N TYR A 106 8.33 -1.67 12.28
CA TYR A 106 7.91 -0.34 11.85
C TYR A 106 6.38 -0.21 11.90
N PRO A 107 5.84 0.99 12.16
CA PRO A 107 4.43 1.28 11.97
C PRO A 107 3.95 0.84 10.58
N TYR A 108 2.81 0.17 10.54
CA TYR A 108 2.21 -0.29 9.31
C TYR A 108 0.69 -0.18 9.34
N TRP A 109 0.09 -0.18 8.15
CA TRP A 109 -1.36 -0.22 7.93
C TRP A 109 -1.66 -1.30 6.89
N ASP A 110 -2.68 -2.10 7.16
CA ASP A 110 -3.25 -3.01 6.17
C ASP A 110 -4.13 -2.20 5.21
N GLU A 111 -3.72 -2.19 3.95
CA GLU A 111 -4.35 -1.47 2.86
C GLU A 111 -4.98 -2.44 1.84
N THR A 112 -4.97 -3.76 2.11
CA THR A 112 -5.47 -4.82 1.20
C THR A 112 -6.92 -4.58 0.79
N ASN A 113 -7.72 -4.04 1.72
CA ASN A 113 -9.13 -3.72 1.48
C ASN A 113 -9.39 -2.25 1.14
N ASN A 114 -8.34 -1.45 0.91
CA ASN A 114 -8.48 -0.05 0.58
C ASN A 114 -9.18 0.10 -0.79
N PRO A 115 -10.29 0.87 -0.88
CA PRO A 115 -11.06 0.99 -2.11
C PRO A 115 -10.29 1.66 -3.25
N ALA A 116 -9.32 2.53 -2.94
CA ALA A 116 -8.46 3.12 -3.96
C ALA A 116 -7.52 2.07 -4.59
N TYR A 117 -6.96 1.18 -3.77
CA TYR A 117 -6.13 0.09 -4.27
C TYR A 117 -6.93 -0.84 -5.20
N LYS A 118 -8.11 -1.31 -4.76
CA LYS A 118 -9.01 -2.14 -5.58
C LYS A 118 -9.53 -1.46 -6.84
N LEU A 119 -9.59 -0.13 -6.86
CA LEU A 119 -10.05 0.59 -8.05
C LEU A 119 -8.96 0.61 -9.13
N PHE A 120 -7.69 0.75 -8.73
CA PHE A 120 -6.61 1.05 -9.67
C PHE A 120 -5.62 -0.10 -9.91
N LEU A 121 -5.41 -1.00 -8.93
CA LEU A 121 -4.32 -1.98 -8.95
C LEU A 121 -4.69 -3.42 -8.56
N GLY A 122 -5.69 -3.63 -7.69
CA GLY A 122 -6.05 -4.94 -7.13
C GLY A 122 -7.41 -5.48 -7.53
#